data_AF-A0A077XQS3-F1
#
_entry.id   AF-A0A077XQS3-F1
#
_cell.length_a   1.000
_cell.length_b   1.000
_cell.length_c   1.000
_cell.angle_alpha   90.00
_cell.angle_beta   90.00
_cell.angle_gamma   90.00
#
_symmetry.space_group_name_H-M   'P 1'
#
loop_
_entity.id
_entity.type
_entity.pdbx_description
1 polymer ?
#
loop_
_entity_poly.entity_id
_entity_poly.type
_entity_poly.pdbx_seq_one_letter_code
_entity_poly.pdbx_strand_id
1 'polypeptide(L)'
;MDFVIGTEIKKIIRERGMTNRAFADKMNMEERNLYHFFKKETIDLDVLLQASQVLDFNFLELYIKNSKFRKHSEIFNATAPISVSEEQGSYIKKSNQISFSIHLKGDFNKVTAEMSNFLQLVKKEAEQRGFELS
;
A
#
# COMPACT_ATOMS: atom_id res chain seq x y z
N MET A 1 -15.93 -3.18 15.94
CA MET A 1 -16.33 -3.84 14.69
C MET A 1 -15.08 -4.10 13.92
N ASP A 2 -14.89 -5.32 13.44
CA ASP A 2 -13.79 -5.69 12.58
C ASP A 2 -14.00 -5.11 11.18
N PHE A 3 -12.89 -4.81 10.48
CA PHE A 3 -12.94 -4.22 9.16
C PHE A 3 -13.24 -5.29 8.10
N VAL A 4 -14.31 -5.09 7.33
CA VAL A 4 -14.75 -6.00 6.26
C VAL A 4 -14.61 -5.30 4.92
N ILE A 5 -13.59 -5.65 4.13
CA ILE A 5 -13.33 -4.97 2.85
C ILE A 5 -14.51 -5.09 1.86
N GLY A 6 -15.23 -6.22 1.88
CA GLY A 6 -16.42 -6.41 1.06
C GLY A 6 -17.55 -5.41 1.35
N THR A 7 -17.70 -4.92 2.59
CA THR A 7 -18.74 -3.91 2.91
C THR A 7 -18.35 -2.53 2.43
N GLU A 8 -17.06 -2.17 2.47
CA GLU A 8 -16.59 -0.89 1.93
C GLU A 8 -16.68 -0.84 0.40
N ILE A 9 -16.36 -1.93 -0.32
CA ILE A 9 -16.58 -2.00 -1.78
C ILE A 9 -18.06 -1.78 -2.10
N LYS A 10 -18.99 -2.41 -1.35
CA LYS A 10 -20.44 -2.20 -1.51
C LYS A 10 -20.87 -0.76 -1.29
N LYS A 11 -20.22 -0.05 -0.36
CA LYS A 11 -20.48 1.36 -0.08
C LYS A 11 -20.01 2.24 -1.24
N ILE A 12 -18.77 2.07 -1.73
CA ILE A 12 -18.26 2.82 -2.88
C ILE A 12 -19.09 2.58 -4.15
N ILE A 13 -19.56 1.34 -4.40
CA ILE A 13 -20.50 1.04 -5.51
C ILE A 13 -21.73 1.95 -5.47
N ARG A 14 -22.32 2.12 -4.28
CA ARG A 14 -23.51 2.97 -4.08
C ARG A 14 -23.18 4.46 -4.22
N GLU A 15 -22.07 4.91 -3.66
CA GLU A 15 -21.60 6.30 -3.75
C GLU A 15 -21.27 6.71 -5.20
N ARG A 16 -20.74 5.79 -6.01
CA ARG A 16 -20.51 5.96 -7.46
C ARG A 16 -21.78 5.78 -8.32
N GLY A 17 -22.95 5.56 -7.71
CA GLY A 17 -24.22 5.36 -8.43
C GLY A 17 -24.29 4.08 -9.27
N MET A 18 -23.38 3.12 -9.07
CA MET A 18 -23.31 1.88 -9.84
C MET A 18 -24.27 0.83 -9.26
N THR A 19 -24.95 0.06 -10.12
CA THR A 19 -25.79 -1.05 -9.67
C THR A 19 -24.94 -2.28 -9.36
N ASN A 20 -25.40 -3.12 -8.43
CA ASN A 20 -24.74 -4.39 -8.09
C ASN A 20 -24.51 -5.25 -9.35
N ARG A 21 -25.52 -5.36 -10.21
CA ARG A 21 -25.44 -6.08 -11.50
C ARG A 21 -24.36 -5.51 -12.41
N ALA A 22 -24.34 -4.20 -12.64
CA ALA A 22 -23.32 -3.57 -13.50
C ALA A 22 -21.90 -3.72 -12.94
N PHE A 23 -21.75 -3.75 -11.61
CA PHE A 23 -20.47 -4.09 -10.97
C PHE A 23 -20.13 -5.57 -11.16
N ALA A 24 -21.07 -6.49 -10.98
CA ALA A 24 -20.88 -7.93 -11.17
C ALA A 24 -20.46 -8.28 -12.60
N ASP A 25 -21.13 -7.68 -13.60
CA ASP A 25 -20.82 -7.82 -15.03
C ASP A 25 -19.36 -7.35 -15.30
N LYS A 26 -18.94 -6.20 -14.77
CA LYS A 26 -17.57 -5.68 -14.89
C LYS A 26 -16.52 -6.49 -14.11
N MET A 27 -16.93 -7.15 -13.03
CA MET A 27 -16.08 -8.06 -12.26
C MET A 27 -16.00 -9.47 -12.87
N ASN A 28 -16.72 -9.74 -13.98
CA ASN A 28 -16.89 -11.08 -14.55
C ASN A 28 -17.43 -12.10 -13.51
N MET A 29 -18.41 -11.66 -12.71
CA MET A 29 -19.04 -12.46 -11.65
C MET A 29 -20.56 -12.50 -11.83
N GLU A 30 -21.20 -13.62 -11.48
CA GLU A 30 -22.66 -13.64 -11.33
C GLU A 30 -23.11 -12.76 -10.14
N GLU A 31 -24.21 -12.04 -10.30
CA GLU A 31 -24.77 -11.16 -9.26
C GLU A 31 -25.06 -11.90 -7.93
N ARG A 32 -25.37 -13.20 -7.98
CA ARG A 32 -25.55 -14.04 -6.77
C ARG A 32 -24.27 -14.17 -5.93
N ASN A 33 -23.10 -14.19 -6.58
CA ASN A 33 -21.81 -14.31 -5.90
C ASN A 33 -21.43 -13.01 -5.20
N LEU A 34 -21.95 -11.88 -5.69
CA LEU A 34 -21.76 -10.55 -5.11
C LEU A 34 -22.25 -10.46 -3.66
N TYR A 35 -23.33 -11.14 -3.31
CA TYR A 35 -23.87 -11.15 -1.94
C TYR A 35 -22.92 -11.81 -0.93
N HIS A 36 -22.19 -12.85 -1.36
CA HIS A 36 -21.16 -13.50 -0.55
C HIS A 36 -19.87 -12.69 -0.54
N PHE A 37 -19.47 -12.14 -1.69
CA PHE A 37 -18.31 -11.23 -1.84
C PHE A 37 -18.38 -10.04 -0.86
N PHE A 38 -19.52 -9.38 -0.74
CA PHE A 38 -19.69 -8.25 0.19
C PHE A 38 -19.58 -8.60 1.69
N LYS A 39 -19.56 -9.89 2.05
CA LYS A 39 -19.38 -10.35 3.44
C LYS A 39 -17.95 -10.81 3.73
N LYS A 40 -17.06 -10.81 2.73
CA LYS A 40 -15.68 -11.27 2.91
C LYS A 40 -14.82 -10.22 3.63
N GLU A 41 -14.18 -10.66 4.72
CA GLU A 41 -13.14 -9.89 5.43
C GLU A 41 -11.84 -9.79 4.63
N THR A 42 -11.55 -10.80 3.82
CA THR A 42 -10.37 -10.90 2.96
C THR A 42 -10.78 -11.22 1.51
N ILE A 43 -10.13 -10.58 0.55
CA ILE A 43 -10.38 -10.73 -0.89
C ILE A 43 -9.02 -10.92 -1.57
N ASP A 44 -8.96 -11.78 -2.57
CA ASP A 44 -7.75 -12.03 -3.36
C ASP A 44 -7.27 -10.74 -4.05
N LEU A 45 -5.95 -10.53 -4.09
CA LEU A 45 -5.36 -9.25 -4.50
C LEU A 45 -5.80 -8.82 -5.90
N ASP A 46 -5.85 -9.75 -6.86
CA ASP A 46 -6.25 -9.47 -8.23
C ASP A 46 -7.71 -8.99 -8.32
N VAL A 47 -8.60 -9.59 -7.53
CA VAL A 47 -10.01 -9.20 -7.44
C VAL A 47 -10.16 -7.83 -6.77
N LEU A 48 -9.31 -7.52 -5.78
CA LEU A 48 -9.27 -6.21 -5.14
C LEU A 48 -8.75 -5.11 -6.09
N LEU A 49 -7.76 -5.44 -6.92
CA LEU A 49 -7.22 -4.54 -7.95
C LEU A 49 -8.24 -4.33 -9.09
N GLN A 50 -8.92 -5.37 -9.56
CA GLN A 50 -9.99 -5.26 -10.55
C GLN A 50 -11.15 -4.40 -10.02
N ALA A 51 -11.58 -4.61 -8.77
CA ALA A 51 -12.58 -3.75 -8.13
C ALA A 51 -12.10 -2.29 -8.03
N SER A 52 -10.80 -2.07 -7.78
CA SER A 52 -10.18 -0.74 -7.74
C SER A 52 -10.22 -0.04 -9.10
N GLN A 53 -9.96 -0.76 -10.19
CA GLN A 53 -10.07 -0.27 -11.56
C GLN A 53 -11.53 0.03 -11.95
N VAL A 54 -12.47 -0.85 -11.59
CA VAL A 54 -13.89 -0.73 -11.95
C VAL A 54 -14.58 0.46 -11.28
N LEU A 55 -14.15 0.80 -10.06
CA LEU A 55 -14.73 1.86 -9.23
C LEU A 55 -13.84 3.09 -9.08
N ASP A 56 -12.68 3.11 -9.74
CA ASP A 56 -11.71 4.21 -9.71
C ASP A 56 -11.33 4.61 -8.26
N PHE A 57 -11.02 3.61 -7.44
CA PHE A 57 -10.79 3.78 -6.00
C PHE A 57 -9.74 2.80 -5.47
N ASN A 58 -8.76 3.27 -4.70
CA ASN A 58 -7.66 2.44 -4.19
C ASN A 58 -8.09 1.56 -2.99
N PHE A 59 -8.72 0.42 -3.25
CA PHE A 59 -9.09 -0.52 -2.18
C PHE A 59 -7.89 -1.24 -1.56
N LEU A 60 -6.76 -1.34 -2.26
CA LEU A 60 -5.54 -1.94 -1.70
C LEU A 60 -5.00 -1.08 -0.54
N GLU A 61 -4.90 0.22 -0.73
CA GLU A 61 -4.52 1.15 0.33
C GLU A 61 -5.52 1.12 1.50
N LEU A 62 -6.84 1.10 1.20
CA LEU A 62 -7.87 0.96 2.23
C LEU A 62 -7.73 -0.35 3.02
N TYR A 63 -7.44 -1.47 2.34
CA TYR A 63 -7.23 -2.77 2.95
C TYR A 63 -5.98 -2.77 3.84
N ILE A 64 -4.83 -2.31 3.34
CA ILE A 64 -3.58 -2.20 4.11
C ILE A 64 -3.81 -1.32 5.36
N LYS A 65 -4.44 -0.14 5.19
CA LYS A 65 -4.77 0.80 6.27
C LYS A 65 -5.72 0.25 7.32
N ASN A 66 -6.45 -0.85 7.11
CA ASN A 66 -7.37 -1.39 8.11
C ASN A 66 -7.09 -2.85 8.48
N SER A 67 -6.21 -3.53 7.76
CA SER A 67 -5.66 -4.83 8.11
C SER A 67 -4.74 -4.75 9.33
N LYS A 68 -4.53 -5.91 9.97
CA LYS A 68 -3.55 -6.08 11.05
C LYS A 68 -2.09 -5.85 10.57
N PHE A 69 -1.86 -5.73 9.25
CA PHE A 69 -0.56 -5.38 8.64
C PHE A 69 -0.20 -3.89 8.72
N ARG A 70 -0.97 -3.03 9.40
CA ARG A 70 -0.55 -1.64 9.71
C ARG A 70 0.88 -1.52 10.27
N LYS A 71 1.39 -2.53 10.97
CA LYS A 71 2.78 -2.56 11.47
C LYS A 71 3.85 -2.72 10.38
N HIS A 72 3.49 -2.88 9.11
CA HIS A 72 4.42 -2.98 7.96
C HIS A 72 4.14 -1.93 6.87
N SER A 73 3.10 -1.08 7.01
CA SER A 73 2.82 -0.04 6.02
C SER A 73 3.86 1.10 6.00
N GLU A 74 4.75 1.17 6.99
CA GLU A 74 5.90 2.08 6.98
C GLU A 74 7.01 1.60 6.01
N ILE A 75 7.00 0.30 5.63
CA ILE A 75 7.99 -0.31 4.72
C ILE A 75 7.61 -0.07 3.25
N PHE A 76 6.31 -0.05 2.93
CA PHE A 76 5.84 0.06 1.53
C PHE A 76 5.97 1.46 0.91
N ASN A 77 6.15 2.51 1.72
CA ASN A 77 6.43 3.85 1.22
C ASN A 77 7.90 4.04 0.76
N ALA A 78 8.75 3.03 0.93
CA ALA A 78 10.19 3.12 0.67
C ALA A 78 10.61 2.78 -0.78
N THR A 79 9.68 2.50 -1.70
CA THR A 79 10.03 2.02 -3.06
C THR A 79 9.26 2.69 -4.20
N ALA A 80 9.78 3.84 -4.64
CA ALA A 80 9.58 4.48 -5.96
C ALA A 80 8.19 5.10 -6.28
N PRO A 81 8.14 6.11 -7.18
CA PRO A 81 6.98 7.00 -7.28
C PRO A 81 5.94 6.52 -8.30
N ILE A 82 4.66 6.72 -7.97
CA ILE A 82 3.58 6.76 -8.96
C ILE A 82 3.09 8.21 -9.03
N SER A 83 3.39 8.87 -10.15
CA SER A 83 2.92 10.23 -10.44
C SER A 83 1.44 10.22 -10.79
N VAL A 84 0.58 10.69 -9.88
CA VAL A 84 -0.81 11.07 -10.20
C VAL A 84 -1.12 12.43 -9.57
N SER A 85 -1.02 13.47 -10.39
CA SER A 85 -1.80 14.72 -10.25
C SER A 85 -3.29 14.39 -10.42
N GLU A 86 -4.29 14.89 -9.69
CA GLU A 86 -4.41 15.93 -8.63
C GLU A 86 -5.84 15.78 -8.02
N GLU A 87 -6.25 16.25 -6.84
CA GLU A 87 -5.67 17.09 -5.76
C GLU A 87 -6.44 16.80 -4.42
N GLN A 88 -6.32 17.64 -3.39
CA GLN A 88 -7.21 17.83 -2.23
C GLN A 88 -7.52 16.64 -1.31
N GLY A 89 -6.64 16.41 -0.32
CA GLY A 89 -6.85 15.37 0.69
C GLY A 89 -5.94 15.38 1.93
N SER A 90 -5.61 16.56 2.50
CA SER A 90 -5.04 16.70 3.87
C SER A 90 -3.92 15.72 4.26
N TYR A 91 -2.73 15.84 3.66
CA TYR A 91 -1.56 15.09 4.12
C TYR A 91 -1.00 15.67 5.44
N ILE A 92 -0.88 14.80 6.45
CA ILE A 92 -0.23 15.12 7.71
C ILE A 92 1.24 15.45 7.45
N LYS A 93 1.67 16.65 7.87
CA LYS A 93 3.06 17.12 7.79
C LYS A 93 3.98 16.31 8.73
N LYS A 94 4.41 15.12 8.30
CA LYS A 94 5.51 14.37 8.96
C LYS A 94 6.85 14.96 8.50
N SER A 95 7.60 15.48 9.48
CA SER A 95 9.07 15.60 9.60
C SER A 95 9.96 15.73 8.33
N ASN A 96 10.97 16.61 8.39
CA ASN A 96 12.02 16.78 7.38
C ASN A 96 12.85 15.49 7.12
N GLN A 97 12.29 14.55 6.37
CA GLN A 97 12.91 13.27 6.01
C GLN A 97 13.53 13.38 4.60
N ILE A 98 14.78 12.94 4.48
CA ILE A 98 15.49 12.84 3.20
C ILE A 98 15.76 11.36 2.95
N SER A 99 15.30 10.85 1.80
CA SER A 99 15.50 9.46 1.38
C SER A 99 16.38 9.38 0.15
N PHE A 100 17.33 8.45 0.13
CA PHE A 100 18.20 8.17 -1.01
C PHE A 100 18.50 6.67 -1.11
N SER A 101 18.88 6.19 -2.29
CA SER A 101 19.15 4.77 -2.54
C SER A 101 20.58 4.57 -3.05
N ILE A 102 21.36 3.73 -2.35
CA ILE A 102 22.72 3.36 -2.76
C ILE A 102 22.67 2.03 -3.51
N HIS A 103 23.21 1.99 -4.73
CA HIS A 103 23.41 0.76 -5.50
C HIS A 103 24.87 0.34 -5.43
N LEU A 104 25.16 -0.75 -4.72
CA LEU A 104 26.51 -1.30 -4.58
C LEU A 104 26.79 -2.35 -5.68
N LYS A 105 28.04 -2.43 -6.13
CA LYS A 105 28.52 -3.42 -7.11
C LYS A 105 29.85 -4.01 -6.63
N GLY A 106 30.00 -5.32 -6.69
CA GLY A 106 31.21 -6.01 -6.27
C GLY A 106 31.01 -7.53 -6.15
N ASP A 107 32.03 -8.22 -5.66
CA ASP A 107 31.94 -9.63 -5.28
C ASP A 107 30.96 -9.81 -4.11
N PHE A 108 29.98 -10.70 -4.26
CA PHE A 108 28.91 -10.88 -3.29
C PHE A 108 29.41 -11.29 -1.89
N ASN A 109 30.43 -12.16 -1.82
CA ASN A 109 30.94 -12.67 -0.55
C ASN A 109 31.72 -11.57 0.19
N LYS A 110 32.51 -10.76 -0.54
CA LYS A 110 33.22 -9.61 0.04
C LYS A 110 32.26 -8.50 0.48
N VAL A 111 31.23 -8.20 -0.32
CA VAL A 111 30.24 -7.16 0.00
C VAL A 111 29.38 -7.55 1.20
N THR A 112 28.96 -8.81 1.29
CA THR A 112 28.14 -9.28 2.43
C THR A 112 28.94 -9.40 3.73
N ALA A 113 30.21 -9.81 3.67
CA ALA A 113 31.09 -9.88 4.84
C ALA A 113 31.25 -8.51 5.54
N GLU A 114 31.43 -7.43 4.77
CA GLU A 114 31.64 -6.08 5.31
C GLU A 114 30.35 -5.26 5.50
N MET A 115 29.19 -5.78 5.08
CA MET A 115 27.93 -5.02 5.09
C MET A 115 27.54 -4.52 6.49
N SER A 116 27.73 -5.36 7.52
CA SER A 116 27.43 -4.99 8.92
C SER A 116 28.29 -3.80 9.38
N ASN A 117 29.60 -3.86 9.11
CA ASN A 117 30.56 -2.80 9.43
C ASN A 117 30.23 -1.50 8.69
N PHE A 118 29.89 -1.60 7.40
CA PHE A 118 29.48 -0.47 6.57
C PHE A 118 28.21 0.21 7.10
N LEU A 119 27.16 -0.55 7.44
CA LEU A 119 25.92 0.01 7.98
C LEU A 119 26.13 0.69 9.35
N GLN A 120 26.97 0.12 10.21
CA GLN A 120 27.35 0.76 11.48
C GLN A 120 28.11 2.07 11.26
N LEU A 121 29.04 2.11 10.28
CA LEU A 121 29.79 3.31 9.94
C LEU A 121 28.87 4.42 9.40
N VAL A 122 27.96 4.08 8.48
CA VAL A 122 26.96 5.02 7.93
C VAL A 122 26.07 5.59 9.03
N LYS A 123 25.57 4.73 9.94
CA LYS A 123 24.77 5.18 11.09
C LYS A 123 25.54 6.16 11.98
N LYS A 124 26.78 5.81 12.37
CA LYS A 124 27.62 6.66 13.22
C LYS A 124 27.93 8.03 12.58
N GLU A 125 28.29 8.05 11.31
CA GLU A 125 28.59 9.29 10.56
C GLU A 125 27.35 10.19 10.45
N ALA A 126 26.16 9.59 10.30
CA ALA A 126 24.90 10.30 10.24
C ALA A 126 24.50 10.90 11.60
N GLU A 127 24.62 10.12 12.69
CA GLU A 127 24.38 10.60 14.06
C GLU A 127 25.31 11.78 14.42
N GLN A 128 26.58 11.71 14.02
CA GLN A 128 27.54 12.82 14.19
C GLN A 128 27.15 14.12 13.47
N ARG A 129 26.32 14.03 12.43
CA ARG A 129 25.81 15.16 11.64
C ARG A 129 24.39 15.58 12.06
N GLY A 130 23.83 14.99 13.11
CA GLY A 130 22.48 15.26 13.59
C GLY A 130 21.36 14.61 12.77
N PHE A 131 21.67 13.56 12.00
CA PHE A 131 20.67 12.75 11.30
C PHE A 131 20.33 11.50 12.12
N GLU A 132 19.05 11.16 12.19
CA GLU A 132 18.56 9.90 12.76
C GLU A 132 18.23 8.93 11.62
N LEU A 133 18.91 7.79 11.56
CA LEU A 133 18.52 6.68 10.67
C LEU A 133 17.37 5.90 11.34
N SER A 134 16.26 5.77 10.61
CA SER A 134 15.07 5.00 10.95
C SER A 134 14.88 3.82 9.99
#